data_AF-A0A3Q2SUK9-F1
#
_entry.id   AF-A0A3Q2SUK9-F1
#
_cell.length_a   1.000
_cell.length_b   1.000
_cell.length_c   1.000
_cell.angle_alpha   90.00
_cell.angle_beta   90.00
_cell.angle_gamma   90.00
#
_symmetry.space_group_name_H-M   'P 1'
#
loop_
_entity.id
_entity.type
_entity.pdbx_description
1 polymer ?
#
loop_
_entity_poly.entity_id
_entity_poly.type
_entity_poly.pdbx_seq_one_letter_code
_entity_poly.pdbx_strand_id
1 'polypeptide(L)'
;VSVSSEHRGHSITCLCWDTSALRVFVGDSAGKVSCLRAGSSKHGKGSAFVIFPVQTITTVDSRVVQLGYHDGRLLVSSLSRCYLCDTEKEKFWRVGNKERDGEYGACFFPQSRGLLVGQPPLLYCARPGSRMWEANFNGEVLSTHQFKQLLACPPLPLITYRNEPNYNPTQRGPQSLGFPKLLYFGDQNLLTWTDSAIYVFTPQNGQVLLWTEVKDLADVAVHRSELFCLHGSGRLSHLSLLSAERCVERLLRRESWTLAATVCCMFQHTITTSRARKSIPIDRLESLKSQLSPSTQTELINQLEEVILKLEPLDSASSSRRSSISSHESFNVLDCGIYRVISRRGSQSDEETGSLMNQSVSEEERLKEFSFVQEEDQVDHGECVCFVTSSNPR
;
A
#
# COMPACT_ATOMS: atom_id res chain seq x y z
N VAL A 1 -4.17 19.11 -32.10
CA VAL A 1 -3.75 17.75 -31.70
C VAL A 1 -2.30 17.58 -32.12
N SER A 2 -1.39 17.29 -31.19
CA SER A 2 0.02 16.99 -31.51
C SER A 2 0.16 15.48 -31.71
N VAL A 3 0.90 15.06 -32.73
CA VAL A 3 1.15 13.64 -33.06
C VAL A 3 2.65 13.42 -33.12
N SER A 4 3.14 12.37 -32.48
CA SER A 4 4.54 11.96 -32.53
C SER A 4 4.69 10.58 -33.18
N SER A 5 5.75 10.41 -33.97
CA SER A 5 6.13 9.13 -34.58
C SER A 5 7.21 8.38 -33.81
N GLU A 6 7.57 8.82 -32.59
CA GLU A 6 8.71 8.29 -31.83
C GLU A 6 8.62 6.78 -31.58
N HIS A 7 7.41 6.27 -31.36
CA HIS A 7 7.12 4.86 -31.10
C HIS A 7 6.48 4.13 -32.30
N ARG A 8 6.61 4.69 -33.51
CA ARG A 8 6.00 4.11 -34.71
C ARG A 8 6.53 2.68 -34.95
N GLY A 9 5.60 1.73 -35.10
CA GLY A 9 5.93 0.32 -35.32
C GLY A 9 6.09 -0.51 -34.04
N HIS A 10 5.96 0.10 -32.86
CA HIS A 10 6.04 -0.58 -31.57
C HIS A 10 4.79 -0.30 -30.73
N SER A 11 4.35 -1.30 -29.96
CA SER A 11 3.20 -1.12 -29.07
C SER A 11 3.62 -0.34 -27.83
N ILE A 12 2.85 0.68 -27.46
CA ILE A 12 3.00 1.33 -26.15
C ILE A 12 2.61 0.34 -25.06
N THR A 13 3.49 0.14 -24.09
CA THR A 13 3.30 -0.85 -23.03
C THR A 13 2.97 -0.23 -21.69
N CYS A 14 3.39 1.01 -21.45
CA CYS A 14 3.11 1.72 -20.22
C CYS A 14 3.24 3.23 -20.38
N LEU A 15 2.51 3.95 -19.53
CA LEU A 15 2.56 5.40 -19.39
C LEU A 15 2.80 5.75 -17.92
N CYS A 16 3.54 6.82 -17.66
CA CYS A 16 3.75 7.34 -16.31
C CYS A 16 3.73 8.86 -16.33
N TRP A 17 2.96 9.47 -15.43
CA TRP A 17 2.82 10.91 -15.34
C TRP A 17 3.81 11.51 -14.35
N ASP A 18 4.41 12.63 -14.74
CA ASP A 18 4.89 13.65 -13.83
C ASP A 18 3.82 14.75 -13.80
N THR A 19 2.99 14.71 -12.76
CA THR A 19 1.87 15.64 -12.57
C THR A 19 2.35 17.06 -12.29
N SER A 20 3.52 17.22 -11.65
CA SER A 20 4.09 18.52 -11.29
C SER A 20 4.54 19.30 -12.53
N ALA A 21 5.26 18.63 -13.46
CA ALA A 21 5.72 19.27 -14.68
C ALA A 21 4.73 19.16 -15.86
N LEU A 22 3.59 18.50 -15.65
CA LEU A 22 2.59 18.16 -16.68
C LEU A 22 3.25 17.48 -17.90
N ARG A 23 4.02 16.42 -17.65
CA ARG A 23 4.66 15.62 -18.69
C ARG A 23 4.35 14.13 -18.50
N VAL A 24 4.33 13.39 -19.60
CA VAL A 24 4.06 11.95 -19.62
C VAL A 24 5.28 11.24 -20.19
N PHE A 25 5.74 10.22 -19.47
CA PHE A 25 6.72 9.25 -19.92
C PHE A 25 6.02 8.08 -20.59
N VAL A 26 6.60 7.62 -21.70
CA VAL A 26 6.03 6.58 -22.56
C VAL A 26 7.07 5.49 -22.76
N GLY A 27 6.71 4.25 -22.44
CA GLY A 27 7.53 3.06 -22.69
C GLY A 27 6.90 2.15 -23.74
N ASP A 28 7.72 1.47 -24.53
CA ASP A 28 7.23 0.58 -25.59
C ASP A 28 7.82 -0.85 -25.55
N SER A 29 7.35 -1.68 -26.50
CA SER A 29 7.78 -3.06 -26.68
C SER A 29 9.23 -3.23 -27.15
N ALA A 30 9.86 -2.19 -27.70
CA ALA A 30 11.25 -2.22 -28.14
C ALA A 30 12.23 -1.73 -27.06
N GLY A 31 11.71 -1.30 -25.90
CA GLY A 31 12.53 -0.76 -24.81
C GLY A 31 12.76 0.75 -24.90
N LYS A 32 12.14 1.46 -25.86
CA LYS A 32 12.30 2.91 -25.95
C LYS A 32 11.46 3.59 -24.88
N VAL A 33 12.07 4.56 -24.19
CA VAL A 33 11.41 5.44 -23.24
C VAL A 33 11.53 6.89 -23.70
N SER A 34 10.40 7.54 -23.92
CA SER A 34 10.33 8.94 -24.30
C SER A 34 9.51 9.76 -23.29
N CYS A 35 9.62 11.07 -23.38
CA CYS A 35 8.88 12.04 -22.58
C CYS A 35 8.22 13.07 -23.50
N LEU A 36 6.96 13.37 -23.23
CA LEU A 36 6.20 14.42 -23.88
C LEU A 36 5.65 15.36 -22.80
N ARG A 37 5.82 16.67 -22.98
CA ARG A 37 5.11 17.65 -22.15
C ARG A 37 3.67 17.80 -22.65
N ALA A 38 2.69 17.58 -21.77
CA ALA A 38 1.31 17.88 -22.05
C ALA A 38 1.15 19.41 -22.12
N GLY A 39 0.76 19.93 -23.27
CA GLY A 39 0.56 21.37 -23.46
C GLY A 39 -0.55 21.91 -22.55
N SER A 40 -0.30 23.05 -21.90
CA SER A 40 -1.34 23.77 -21.17
C SER A 40 -2.18 24.57 -22.17
N SER A 41 -3.44 24.18 -22.39
CA SER A 41 -4.41 24.98 -23.12
C SER A 41 -4.91 26.14 -22.26
N LYS A 42 -4.05 27.13 -21.98
CA LYS A 42 -4.58 28.41 -21.49
C LYS A 42 -5.40 29.00 -22.64
N HIS A 43 -6.72 29.05 -22.45
CA HIS A 43 -7.71 29.66 -23.35
C HIS A 43 -7.54 31.19 -23.37
N GLY A 44 -6.37 31.69 -23.74
CA GLY A 44 -6.09 33.10 -23.96
C GLY A 44 -6.06 33.39 -25.45
N LYS A 45 -6.79 34.42 -25.89
CA LYS A 45 -6.73 34.93 -27.27
C LYS A 45 -5.27 35.31 -27.58
N GLY A 46 -4.60 34.50 -28.40
CA GLY A 46 -3.20 34.72 -28.81
C GLY A 46 -2.21 33.60 -28.47
N SER A 47 -2.62 32.49 -27.86
CA SER A 47 -1.73 31.35 -27.63
C SER A 47 -1.45 30.61 -28.94
N ALA A 48 -0.34 30.93 -29.61
CA ALA A 48 0.24 30.00 -30.58
C ALA A 48 0.43 28.63 -29.90
N PHE A 49 0.01 27.55 -30.57
CA PHE A 49 0.19 26.20 -30.06
C PHE A 49 1.69 25.89 -29.95
N VAL A 50 2.28 26.07 -28.77
CA VAL A 50 3.66 25.64 -28.52
C VAL A 50 3.64 24.11 -28.46
N ILE A 51 4.06 23.49 -29.56
CA ILE A 51 4.26 22.04 -29.64
C ILE A 51 5.61 21.74 -28.99
N PHE A 52 5.60 21.04 -27.87
CA PHE A 52 6.82 20.53 -27.26
C PHE A 52 7.24 19.26 -28.01
N PRO A 53 8.49 19.17 -28.52
CA PRO A 53 8.97 17.96 -29.15
C PRO A 53 9.00 16.80 -28.15
N VAL A 54 8.75 15.59 -28.63
CA VAL A 54 8.98 14.37 -27.84
C VAL A 54 10.48 14.21 -27.65
N GLN A 55 10.91 14.01 -26.41
CA GLN A 55 12.31 13.79 -26.06
C GLN A 55 12.51 12.33 -25.72
N THR A 56 13.40 11.65 -26.43
CA THR A 56 13.83 10.29 -26.05
C THR A 56 14.72 10.38 -24.82
N ILE A 57 14.31 9.72 -23.73
CA ILE A 57 15.03 9.70 -22.46
C ILE A 57 16.09 8.61 -22.49
N THR A 58 15.72 7.40 -22.91
CA THR A 58 16.64 6.26 -22.99
C THR A 58 16.05 5.15 -23.87
N THR A 59 16.89 4.18 -24.23
CA THR A 59 16.46 2.90 -24.81
C THR A 59 17.06 1.79 -23.96
N VAL A 60 16.20 0.98 -23.35
CA VAL A 60 16.60 -0.17 -22.55
C VAL A 60 16.71 -1.43 -23.39
N ASP A 61 17.20 -2.49 -22.76
CA ASP A 61 17.59 -3.76 -23.38
C ASP A 61 16.43 -4.66 -23.84
N SER A 62 15.22 -4.42 -23.36
CA SER A 62 14.04 -5.23 -23.68
C SER A 62 12.74 -4.44 -23.46
N ARG A 63 11.59 -5.04 -23.82
CA ARG A 63 10.25 -4.47 -23.63
C ARG A 63 10.09 -3.84 -22.25
N VAL A 64 9.59 -2.60 -22.23
CA VAL A 64 9.26 -1.91 -20.97
C VAL A 64 7.98 -2.52 -20.40
N VAL A 65 8.03 -2.89 -19.12
CA VAL A 65 6.93 -3.51 -18.36
C VAL A 65 6.20 -2.46 -17.53
N GLN A 66 6.95 -1.61 -16.82
CA GLN A 66 6.40 -0.60 -15.93
C GLN A 66 7.32 0.60 -15.85
N LEU A 67 6.73 1.79 -15.80
CA LEU A 67 7.40 3.04 -15.48
C LEU A 67 6.90 3.55 -14.12
N GLY A 68 7.78 4.18 -13.36
CA GLY A 68 7.44 4.93 -12.16
C GLY A 68 8.19 6.25 -12.13
N TYR A 69 7.56 7.31 -11.64
CA TYR A 69 8.20 8.61 -11.51
C TYR A 69 8.05 9.14 -10.09
N HIS A 70 9.14 9.64 -9.51
CA HIS A 70 9.13 10.27 -8.21
C HIS A 70 10.30 11.22 -8.08
N ASP A 71 10.01 12.47 -7.72
CA ASP A 71 11.00 13.48 -7.32
C ASP A 71 12.21 13.57 -8.28
N GLY A 72 11.94 13.91 -9.54
CA GLY A 72 12.97 14.07 -10.58
C GLY A 72 13.57 12.76 -11.10
N ARG A 73 13.12 11.60 -10.61
CA ARG A 73 13.67 10.29 -10.99
C ARG A 73 12.64 9.40 -11.67
N LEU A 74 13.08 8.74 -12.74
CA LEU A 74 12.30 7.80 -13.53
C LEU A 74 12.83 6.38 -13.31
N LEU A 75 11.96 5.49 -12.85
CA LEU A 75 12.19 4.07 -12.71
C LEU A 75 11.68 3.37 -13.98
N VAL A 76 12.54 2.58 -14.62
CA VAL A 76 12.23 1.83 -15.83
C VAL A 76 12.40 0.34 -15.57
N SER A 77 11.29 -0.38 -15.53
CA SER A 77 11.25 -1.82 -15.38
C SER A 77 11.12 -2.48 -16.76
N SER A 78 12.13 -3.24 -17.23
CA SER A 78 12.09 -4.02 -18.48
C SER A 78 11.89 -5.53 -18.21
N LEU A 79 11.79 -6.37 -19.23
CA LEU A 79 11.69 -7.83 -19.04
C LEU A 79 12.94 -8.42 -18.36
N SER A 80 14.10 -7.82 -18.59
CA SER A 80 15.40 -8.37 -18.21
C SER A 80 16.05 -7.65 -17.05
N ARG A 81 15.78 -6.35 -16.87
CA ARG A 81 16.50 -5.49 -15.91
C ARG A 81 15.59 -4.39 -15.35
N CYS A 82 16.04 -3.73 -14.30
CA CYS A 82 15.38 -2.53 -13.78
C CYS A 82 16.42 -1.42 -13.72
N TYR A 83 16.00 -0.20 -14.02
CA TYR A 83 16.88 0.94 -14.17
C TYR A 83 16.31 2.16 -13.46
N LEU A 84 17.20 2.97 -12.92
CA LEU A 84 16.87 4.25 -12.31
C LEU A 84 17.55 5.36 -13.10
N CYS A 85 16.78 6.36 -13.46
CA CYS A 85 17.21 7.52 -14.22
C CYS A 85 16.98 8.78 -13.39
N ASP A 86 18.02 9.56 -13.18
CA ASP A 86 17.91 10.95 -12.73
C ASP A 86 17.60 11.81 -13.95
N THR A 87 16.37 12.31 -14.04
CA THR A 87 15.89 13.06 -15.21
C THR A 87 16.45 14.49 -15.27
N GLU A 88 16.99 15.01 -14.16
CA GLU A 88 17.60 16.33 -14.11
C GLU A 88 19.08 16.28 -14.48
N LYS A 89 19.78 15.24 -13.99
CA LYS A 89 21.22 15.04 -14.25
C LYS A 89 21.50 14.20 -15.49
N GLU A 90 20.45 13.68 -16.13
CA GLU A 90 20.52 12.76 -17.27
C GLU A 90 21.43 11.55 -17.00
N LYS A 91 21.43 11.09 -15.74
CA LYS A 91 22.22 9.94 -15.31
C LYS A 91 21.34 8.70 -15.24
N PHE A 92 21.87 7.60 -15.71
CA PHE A 92 21.15 6.34 -15.81
C PHE A 92 21.99 5.20 -15.25
N TRP A 93 21.41 4.39 -14.38
CA TRP A 93 22.09 3.23 -13.81
C TRP A 93 21.14 2.06 -13.58
N ARG A 94 21.73 0.87 -13.52
CA ARG A 94 21.00 -0.38 -13.29
C ARG A 94 20.73 -0.56 -11.80
N VAL A 95 19.53 -1.06 -11.46
CA VAL A 95 19.20 -1.51 -10.12
C VAL A 95 19.67 -2.95 -9.93
N GLY A 96 20.72 -3.11 -9.13
CA GLY A 96 21.42 -4.37 -8.85
C GLY A 96 22.09 -4.98 -10.09
N ASN A 97 22.67 -6.18 -9.92
CA ASN A 97 23.54 -6.77 -10.93
C ASN A 97 23.01 -8.04 -11.59
N LYS A 98 22.00 -8.70 -10.99
CA LYS A 98 21.40 -9.91 -11.58
C LYS A 98 20.29 -9.54 -12.55
N GLU A 99 20.26 -10.22 -13.68
CA GLU A 99 19.14 -10.17 -14.62
C GLU A 99 17.93 -10.95 -14.11
N ARG A 100 16.82 -10.73 -14.78
CA ARG A 100 15.56 -11.47 -14.62
C ARG A 100 15.08 -11.86 -16.01
N ASP A 101 14.08 -12.71 -16.07
CA ASP A 101 13.44 -13.11 -17.30
C ASP A 101 11.93 -13.17 -17.05
N GLY A 102 11.20 -12.20 -17.60
CA GLY A 102 9.75 -12.10 -17.50
C GLY A 102 9.23 -10.73 -17.07
N GLU A 103 7.91 -10.61 -17.04
CA GLU A 103 7.24 -9.39 -16.62
C GLU A 103 7.33 -9.26 -15.09
N TYR A 104 8.13 -8.30 -14.63
CA TYR A 104 8.15 -7.90 -13.22
C TYR A 104 8.09 -6.39 -13.07
N GLY A 105 7.38 -5.94 -12.04
CA GLY A 105 7.15 -4.54 -11.74
C GLY A 105 8.24 -3.94 -10.88
N ALA A 106 8.24 -2.61 -10.82
CA ALA A 106 9.05 -1.88 -9.88
C ALA A 106 8.35 -0.56 -9.50
N CYS A 107 8.50 -0.12 -8.26
CA CYS A 107 7.95 1.16 -7.83
C CYS A 107 8.85 1.85 -6.81
N PHE A 108 8.69 3.16 -6.73
CA PHE A 108 9.21 3.95 -5.62
C PHE A 108 8.41 3.65 -4.35
N PHE A 109 9.08 3.77 -3.21
CA PHE A 109 8.48 3.61 -1.90
C PHE A 109 8.80 4.87 -1.08
N PRO A 110 7.95 5.90 -1.18
CA PRO A 110 8.18 7.16 -0.51
C PRO A 110 8.13 6.97 1.00
N GLN A 111 9.00 7.70 1.68
CA GLN A 111 9.07 7.64 3.13
C GLN A 111 7.82 8.26 3.76
N SER A 112 7.25 7.59 4.76
CA SER A 112 6.15 8.17 5.54
C SER A 112 6.66 9.39 6.31
N ARG A 113 5.99 10.53 6.13
CA ARG A 113 6.24 11.77 6.88
C ARG A 113 5.90 11.54 8.35
N GLY A 114 6.87 11.15 9.17
CA GLY A 114 6.72 11.20 10.63
C GLY A 114 7.47 10.15 11.46
N LEU A 115 7.86 9.00 10.90
CA LEU A 115 8.43 7.92 11.73
C LEU A 115 9.96 7.82 11.70
N LEU A 116 10.65 8.32 10.67
CA LEU A 116 12.10 8.16 10.52
C LEU A 116 12.72 9.32 9.72
N VAL A 117 12.66 10.56 10.22
CA VAL A 117 13.34 11.70 9.56
C VAL A 117 14.81 11.31 9.29
N GLY A 118 15.19 11.20 8.01
CA GLY A 118 16.57 10.96 7.58
C GLY A 118 16.94 9.58 7.00
N GLN A 119 16.00 8.65 6.75
CA GLN A 119 16.33 7.45 5.95
C GLN A 119 16.26 7.77 4.45
N PRO A 120 17.17 7.22 3.64
CA PRO A 120 17.16 7.44 2.20
C PRO A 120 15.90 6.83 1.57
N PRO A 121 15.32 7.45 0.53
CA PRO A 121 14.17 6.89 -0.16
C PRO A 121 14.55 5.55 -0.82
N LEU A 122 13.56 4.64 -0.87
CA LEU A 122 13.74 3.27 -1.34
C LEU A 122 12.90 2.99 -2.57
N LEU A 123 13.30 1.99 -3.33
CA LEU A 123 12.52 1.43 -4.42
C LEU A 123 12.49 -0.08 -4.30
N TYR A 124 11.40 -0.68 -4.78
CA TYR A 124 11.23 -2.12 -4.81
C TYR A 124 11.14 -2.62 -6.24
N CYS A 125 11.85 -3.72 -6.51
CA CYS A 125 11.90 -4.37 -7.81
C CYS A 125 11.52 -5.84 -7.66
N ALA A 126 10.46 -6.26 -8.34
CA ALA A 126 10.04 -7.65 -8.34
C ALA A 126 11.03 -8.56 -9.09
N ARG A 127 11.10 -9.81 -8.66
CA ARG A 127 12.05 -10.83 -9.13
C ARG A 127 11.40 -12.21 -9.19
N PRO A 128 11.93 -13.12 -10.03
CA PRO A 128 11.44 -14.49 -10.11
C PRO A 128 11.36 -15.21 -8.76
N GLY A 129 10.31 -16.02 -8.60
CA GLY A 129 10.09 -16.86 -7.42
C GLY A 129 9.46 -16.14 -6.23
N SER A 130 8.52 -15.21 -6.47
CA SER A 130 7.87 -14.39 -5.43
C SER A 130 8.89 -13.58 -4.60
N ARG A 131 9.89 -12.99 -5.26
CA ARG A 131 10.94 -12.21 -4.60
C ARG A 131 10.81 -10.73 -4.93
N MET A 132 11.28 -9.88 -4.03
CA MET A 132 11.45 -8.45 -4.29
C MET A 132 12.80 -7.98 -3.77
N TRP A 133 13.46 -7.15 -4.55
CA TRP A 133 14.62 -6.40 -4.08
C TRP A 133 14.18 -5.09 -3.49
N GLU A 134 14.76 -4.75 -2.36
CA GLU A 134 14.78 -3.40 -1.82
C GLU A 134 16.10 -2.77 -2.24
N ALA A 135 16.04 -1.58 -2.84
CA ALA A 135 17.22 -0.89 -3.31
C ALA A 135 17.17 0.59 -2.94
N ASN A 136 18.36 1.17 -2.80
CA ASN A 136 18.51 2.61 -2.66
C ASN A 136 18.48 3.30 -4.02
N PHE A 137 18.53 4.62 -3.99
CA PHE A 137 18.51 5.43 -5.20
C PHE A 137 19.88 5.52 -5.90
N ASN A 138 20.90 4.80 -5.45
CA ASN A 138 22.13 4.55 -6.22
C ASN A 138 22.01 3.26 -7.05
N GLY A 139 20.88 2.56 -6.97
CA GLY A 139 20.65 1.27 -7.62
C GLY A 139 21.28 0.09 -6.89
N GLU A 140 21.77 0.28 -5.67
CA GLU A 140 22.35 -0.80 -4.87
C GLU A 140 21.24 -1.57 -4.18
N VAL A 141 21.30 -2.90 -4.25
CA VAL A 141 20.34 -3.78 -3.59
C VAL A 141 20.72 -3.92 -2.13
N LEU A 142 19.82 -3.48 -1.25
CA LEU A 142 19.99 -3.53 0.20
C LEU A 142 19.53 -4.87 0.77
N SER A 143 18.40 -5.39 0.29
CA SER A 143 17.83 -6.64 0.77
C SER A 143 17.03 -7.38 -0.30
N THR A 144 16.84 -8.68 -0.10
CA THR A 144 15.98 -9.53 -0.95
C THR A 144 14.89 -10.16 -0.09
N HIS A 145 13.66 -9.68 -0.27
CA HIS A 145 12.46 -10.21 0.36
C HIS A 145 11.98 -11.46 -0.39
N GLN A 146 11.63 -12.51 0.34
CA GLN A 146 11.20 -13.80 -0.22
C GLN A 146 9.81 -14.17 0.29
N PHE A 147 8.78 -14.05 -0.56
CA PHE A 147 7.39 -14.21 -0.16
C PHE A 147 6.79 -15.58 -0.47
N LYS A 148 7.50 -16.45 -1.21
CA LYS A 148 6.95 -17.76 -1.64
C LYS A 148 6.32 -18.57 -0.51
N GLN A 149 7.02 -18.67 0.62
CA GLN A 149 6.52 -19.39 1.81
C GLN A 149 5.50 -18.56 2.58
N LEU A 150 5.66 -17.23 2.64
CA LEU A 150 4.74 -16.35 3.36
C LEU A 150 3.35 -16.28 2.69
N LEU A 151 3.28 -16.52 1.38
CA LEU A 151 2.04 -16.62 0.61
C LEU A 151 1.26 -17.93 0.86
N ALA A 152 1.79 -18.83 1.70
CA ALA A 152 1.08 -20.03 2.15
C ALA A 152 -0.08 -19.72 3.13
N CYS A 153 -0.20 -18.46 3.59
CA CYS A 153 -1.35 -18.04 4.39
C CYS A 153 -2.67 -18.19 3.62
N PRO A 154 -3.80 -18.45 4.30
CA PRO A 154 -5.10 -18.49 3.65
C PRO A 154 -5.47 -17.12 3.05
N PRO A 155 -6.24 -17.07 1.95
CA PRO A 155 -6.77 -15.80 1.44
C PRO A 155 -7.75 -15.21 2.45
N LEU A 156 -7.73 -13.88 2.58
CA LEU A 156 -8.75 -13.17 3.34
C LEU A 156 -9.99 -12.95 2.46
N PRO A 157 -11.20 -13.19 2.98
CA PRO A 157 -12.41 -12.97 2.23
C PRO A 157 -12.63 -11.48 2.01
N LEU A 158 -13.22 -11.14 0.87
CA LEU A 158 -13.75 -9.82 0.60
C LEU A 158 -15.02 -9.61 1.42
N ILE A 159 -15.05 -8.54 2.22
CA ILE A 159 -16.26 -8.16 2.95
C ILE A 159 -17.14 -7.34 2.02
N THR A 160 -18.33 -7.84 1.71
CA THR A 160 -19.31 -7.17 0.83
C THR A 160 -20.69 -7.21 1.48
N TYR A 161 -21.56 -6.27 1.15
CA TYR A 161 -22.96 -6.28 1.63
C TYR A 161 -23.84 -7.36 0.97
N ARG A 162 -23.34 -8.03 -0.08
CA ARG A 162 -24.15 -8.96 -0.88
C ARG A 162 -24.03 -10.41 -0.44
N ASN A 163 -22.85 -10.78 0.03
CA ASN A 163 -22.50 -12.16 0.30
C ASN A 163 -21.88 -12.28 1.70
N GLU A 164 -22.22 -13.36 2.40
CA GLU A 164 -21.53 -13.72 3.64
C GLU A 164 -20.05 -14.06 3.35
N PRO A 165 -19.12 -13.56 4.17
CA PRO A 165 -17.70 -13.82 3.97
C PRO A 165 -17.40 -15.28 4.31
N ASN A 166 -16.86 -16.01 3.34
CA ASN A 166 -16.39 -17.37 3.56
C ASN A 166 -14.87 -17.35 3.80
N TYR A 167 -14.47 -17.47 5.07
CA TYR A 167 -13.07 -17.63 5.44
C TYR A 167 -12.75 -19.09 5.71
N ASN A 168 -11.85 -19.63 4.92
CA ASN A 168 -11.28 -20.93 5.17
C ASN A 168 -9.87 -20.77 5.77
N PRO A 169 -9.66 -21.04 7.07
CA PRO A 169 -8.38 -20.85 7.73
C PRO A 169 -7.30 -21.87 7.32
N THR A 170 -7.64 -22.86 6.48
CA THR A 170 -6.67 -23.86 6.03
C THR A 170 -5.52 -23.21 5.29
N GLN A 171 -4.29 -23.49 5.75
CA GLN A 171 -3.09 -23.04 5.06
C GLN A 171 -3.06 -23.57 3.63
N ARG A 172 -2.62 -22.70 2.71
CA ARG A 172 -2.41 -23.03 1.31
C ARG A 172 -0.97 -23.48 1.10
N GLY A 173 -0.70 -24.06 -0.06
CA GLY A 173 0.67 -24.35 -0.46
C GLY A 173 1.47 -23.07 -0.74
N PRO A 174 2.81 -23.11 -0.69
CA PRO A 174 3.65 -21.99 -1.08
C PRO A 174 3.37 -21.54 -2.52
N GLN A 175 3.25 -20.23 -2.75
CA GLN A 175 2.89 -19.68 -4.06
C GLN A 175 4.10 -19.11 -4.79
N SER A 176 4.33 -19.55 -6.04
CA SER A 176 5.37 -19.01 -6.92
C SER A 176 4.74 -18.11 -7.97
N LEU A 177 4.68 -16.82 -7.67
CA LEU A 177 4.00 -15.81 -8.47
C LEU A 177 5.01 -14.94 -9.22
N GLY A 178 4.62 -14.48 -10.41
CA GLY A 178 5.18 -13.28 -11.01
C GLY A 178 4.52 -12.05 -10.37
N PHE A 179 5.28 -11.01 -10.09
CA PHE A 179 4.74 -9.71 -9.64
C PHE A 179 4.88 -8.73 -10.81
N PRO A 180 3.98 -8.77 -11.82
CA PRO A 180 4.16 -8.09 -13.10
C PRO A 180 4.15 -6.57 -12.97
N LYS A 181 3.38 -6.04 -12.03
CA LYS A 181 3.38 -4.64 -11.63
C LYS A 181 3.52 -4.56 -10.11
N LEU A 182 4.22 -3.54 -9.63
CA LEU A 182 4.27 -3.17 -8.22
C LEU A 182 3.73 -1.76 -8.07
N LEU A 183 2.80 -1.55 -7.14
CA LEU A 183 2.27 -0.22 -6.82
C LEU A 183 2.50 0.09 -5.33
N TYR A 184 2.81 1.35 -5.04
CA TYR A 184 2.73 1.86 -3.68
C TYR A 184 1.26 1.98 -3.28
N PHE A 185 0.89 1.46 -2.11
CA PHE A 185 -0.50 1.37 -1.68
C PHE A 185 -0.67 1.75 -0.20
N GLY A 186 -1.65 2.61 0.07
CA GLY A 186 -1.96 3.10 1.42
C GLY A 186 -0.75 3.74 2.11
N ASP A 187 -0.63 3.48 3.40
CA ASP A 187 0.51 3.93 4.21
C ASP A 187 1.56 2.82 4.31
N GLN A 188 2.55 2.85 3.42
CA GLN A 188 3.73 1.95 3.47
C GLN A 188 3.47 0.48 3.09
N ASN A 189 2.55 0.21 2.16
CA ASN A 189 2.40 -1.14 1.58
C ASN A 189 2.75 -1.19 0.09
N LEU A 190 3.01 -2.40 -0.39
CA LEU A 190 3.17 -2.72 -1.81
C LEU A 190 2.00 -3.58 -2.26
N LEU A 191 1.49 -3.30 -3.46
CA LEU A 191 0.42 -4.02 -4.11
C LEU A 191 0.91 -4.66 -5.40
N THR A 192 0.49 -5.90 -5.65
CA THR A 192 0.56 -6.56 -6.96
C THR A 192 -0.69 -7.44 -7.14
N TRP A 193 -0.93 -7.90 -8.35
CA TRP A 193 -2.08 -8.76 -8.65
C TRP A 193 -1.73 -9.75 -9.76
N THR A 194 -2.53 -10.81 -9.82
CA THR A 194 -2.66 -11.71 -10.98
C THR A 194 -4.04 -11.52 -11.60
N ASP A 195 -4.38 -12.32 -12.59
CA ASP A 195 -5.73 -12.41 -13.15
C ASP A 195 -6.80 -12.91 -12.15
N SER A 196 -6.36 -13.51 -11.03
CA SER A 196 -7.24 -14.19 -10.06
C SER A 196 -7.15 -13.68 -8.63
N ALA A 197 -6.19 -12.82 -8.29
CA ALA A 197 -5.97 -12.41 -6.91
C ALA A 197 -5.22 -11.08 -6.79
N ILE A 198 -5.46 -10.40 -5.66
CA ILE A 198 -4.73 -9.20 -5.22
C ILE A 198 -3.86 -9.58 -4.02
N TYR A 199 -2.63 -9.07 -4.00
CA TYR A 199 -1.64 -9.33 -2.95
C TYR A 199 -1.11 -8.01 -2.40
N VAL A 200 -1.07 -7.89 -1.07
CA VAL A 200 -0.58 -6.71 -0.36
C VAL A 200 0.55 -7.12 0.59
N PHE A 201 1.67 -6.40 0.54
CA PHE A 201 2.85 -6.67 1.34
C PHE A 201 3.24 -5.45 2.18
N THR A 202 3.78 -5.71 3.36
CA THR A 202 4.42 -4.70 4.21
C THR A 202 5.93 -4.95 4.17
N PRO A 203 6.66 -4.37 3.21
CA PRO A 203 8.03 -4.77 2.91
C PRO A 203 9.02 -4.44 4.03
N GLN A 204 8.76 -3.37 4.82
CA GLN A 204 9.60 -2.98 5.96
C GLN A 204 9.77 -4.12 6.98
N ASN A 205 8.74 -4.96 7.13
CA ASN A 205 8.73 -6.10 8.03
C ASN A 205 8.91 -7.44 7.29
N GLY A 206 9.06 -7.40 5.96
CA GLY A 206 9.13 -8.59 5.11
C GLY A 206 7.88 -9.48 5.22
N GLN A 207 6.69 -8.89 5.36
CA GLN A 207 5.44 -9.63 5.62
C GLN A 207 4.45 -9.53 4.45
N VAL A 208 3.64 -10.59 4.28
CA VAL A 208 2.40 -10.53 3.50
C VAL A 208 1.34 -9.94 4.43
N LEU A 209 0.78 -8.79 4.07
CA LEU A 209 -0.30 -8.18 4.84
C LEU A 209 -1.59 -8.98 4.64
N LEU A 210 -1.93 -9.23 3.38
CA LEU A 210 -3.03 -10.08 2.97
C LEU A 210 -2.90 -10.45 1.50
N TRP A 211 -3.67 -11.44 1.10
CA TRP A 211 -4.06 -11.63 -0.29
C TRP A 211 -5.50 -12.13 -0.34
N THR A 212 -6.13 -11.95 -1.48
CA THR A 212 -7.56 -12.21 -1.63
C THR A 212 -7.89 -12.54 -3.07
N GLU A 213 -8.88 -13.40 -3.27
CA GLU A 213 -9.28 -13.87 -4.59
C GLU A 213 -10.21 -12.83 -5.24
N VAL A 214 -9.77 -12.29 -6.37
CA VAL A 214 -10.55 -11.36 -7.22
C VAL A 214 -10.34 -11.82 -8.65
N LYS A 215 -11.39 -12.39 -9.25
CA LYS A 215 -11.30 -13.01 -10.58
C LYS A 215 -11.37 -11.99 -11.70
N ASP A 216 -10.82 -12.39 -12.85
CA ASP A 216 -10.91 -11.66 -14.11
C ASP A 216 -10.29 -10.26 -14.00
N LEU A 217 -9.16 -10.10 -13.30
CA LEU A 217 -8.47 -8.82 -13.18
C LEU A 217 -7.64 -8.51 -14.44
N ALA A 218 -7.93 -7.39 -15.08
CA ALA A 218 -7.18 -6.89 -16.22
C ALA A 218 -6.17 -5.80 -15.81
N ASP A 219 -6.58 -4.84 -14.98
CA ASP A 219 -5.69 -3.79 -14.46
C ASP A 219 -6.19 -3.28 -13.11
N VAL A 220 -5.27 -2.71 -12.32
CA VAL A 220 -5.59 -2.13 -11.01
C VAL A 220 -4.95 -0.75 -10.88
N ALA A 221 -5.76 0.24 -10.53
CA ALA A 221 -5.30 1.58 -10.17
C ALA A 221 -5.48 1.82 -8.68
N VAL A 222 -4.56 2.62 -8.10
CA VAL A 222 -4.53 2.93 -6.67
C VAL A 222 -4.73 4.43 -6.46
N HIS A 223 -5.58 4.78 -5.50
CA HIS A 223 -5.61 6.12 -4.92
C HIS A 223 -5.69 6.02 -3.40
N ARG A 224 -4.65 6.47 -2.69
CA ARG A 224 -4.55 6.33 -1.23
C ARG A 224 -4.70 4.86 -0.82
N SER A 225 -5.74 4.52 -0.06
CA SER A 225 -6.07 3.17 0.41
C SER A 225 -7.21 2.52 -0.39
N GLU A 226 -7.53 3.07 -1.56
CA GLU A 226 -8.58 2.61 -2.46
C GLU A 226 -7.98 1.99 -3.73
N LEU A 227 -8.68 0.97 -4.23
CA LEU A 227 -8.32 0.16 -5.38
C LEU A 227 -9.46 0.20 -6.40
N PHE A 228 -9.14 0.55 -7.63
CA PHE A 228 -10.05 0.51 -8.76
C PHE A 228 -9.59 -0.61 -9.68
N CYS A 229 -10.38 -1.68 -9.74
CA CYS A 229 -10.05 -2.90 -10.46
C CYS A 229 -10.86 -2.98 -11.74
N LEU A 230 -10.18 -2.89 -12.89
CA LEU A 230 -10.76 -3.15 -14.20
C LEU A 230 -10.76 -4.65 -14.43
N HIS A 231 -11.93 -5.21 -14.69
CA HIS A 231 -12.10 -6.62 -15.01
C HIS A 231 -12.04 -6.86 -16.54
N GLY A 232 -11.68 -8.07 -16.97
CA GLY A 232 -11.66 -8.46 -18.39
C GLY A 232 -13.04 -8.36 -19.06
N SER A 233 -14.11 -8.53 -18.29
CA SER A 233 -15.50 -8.24 -18.69
C SER A 233 -15.80 -6.75 -18.95
N GLY A 234 -14.88 -5.84 -18.63
CA GLY A 234 -15.09 -4.39 -18.68
C GLY A 234 -15.77 -3.81 -17.43
N ARG A 235 -16.14 -4.64 -16.46
CA ARG A 235 -16.64 -4.19 -15.16
C ARG A 235 -15.54 -3.45 -14.40
N LEU A 236 -15.91 -2.37 -13.71
CA LEU A 236 -15.04 -1.71 -12.73
C LEU A 236 -15.53 -2.06 -11.31
N SER A 237 -14.64 -2.55 -10.45
CA SER A 237 -14.94 -2.71 -9.02
C SER A 237 -14.09 -1.77 -8.18
N HIS A 238 -14.66 -1.30 -7.07
CA HIS A 238 -14.01 -0.43 -6.11
C HIS A 238 -13.83 -1.17 -4.78
N LEU A 239 -12.58 -1.27 -4.34
CA LEU A 239 -12.21 -2.01 -3.14
C LEU A 239 -11.41 -1.07 -2.21
N SER A 240 -11.61 -1.17 -0.90
CA SER A 240 -10.91 -0.34 0.10
C SER A 240 -10.17 -1.20 1.12
N LEU A 241 -8.93 -0.86 1.44
CA LEU A 241 -8.18 -1.51 2.52
C LEU A 241 -8.54 -0.86 3.87
N LEU A 242 -9.16 -1.64 4.76
CA LEU A 242 -9.52 -1.22 6.11
C LEU A 242 -8.91 -2.15 7.15
N SER A 243 -8.74 -1.64 8.35
CA SER A 243 -8.52 -2.49 9.52
C SER A 243 -9.83 -3.16 9.95
N ALA A 244 -9.73 -4.27 10.69
CA ALA A 244 -10.91 -5.04 11.12
C ALA A 244 -11.87 -4.17 11.92
N GLU A 245 -11.33 -3.37 12.82
CA GLU A 245 -12.11 -2.50 13.68
C GLU A 245 -12.82 -1.38 12.89
N ARG A 246 -12.17 -0.81 11.87
CA ARG A 246 -12.81 0.19 10.99
C ARG A 246 -13.88 -0.43 10.10
N CYS A 247 -13.67 -1.67 9.66
CA CYS A 247 -14.66 -2.43 8.90
C CYS A 247 -15.93 -2.64 9.73
N VAL A 248 -15.80 -3.16 10.96
CA VAL A 248 -16.93 -3.35 11.88
C VAL A 248 -17.62 -2.02 12.19
N GLU A 249 -16.87 -0.96 12.50
CA GLU A 249 -17.46 0.36 12.73
C GLU A 249 -18.32 0.84 11.54
N ARG A 250 -17.82 0.67 10.31
CA ARG A 250 -18.56 1.02 9.09
C ARG A 250 -19.81 0.16 8.91
N LEU A 251 -19.74 -1.13 9.23
CA LEU A 251 -20.88 -2.04 9.16
C LEU A 251 -21.96 -1.71 10.20
N LEU A 252 -21.57 -1.36 11.42
CA LEU A 252 -22.48 -0.92 12.49
C LEU A 252 -23.21 0.37 12.12
N ARG A 253 -22.51 1.34 11.53
CA ARG A 253 -23.14 2.60 11.04
C ARG A 253 -24.17 2.37 9.94
N ARG A 254 -24.08 1.27 9.20
CA ARG A 254 -25.04 0.88 8.16
C ARG A 254 -26.05 -0.16 8.63
N GLU A 255 -26.13 -0.41 9.93
CA GLU A 255 -27.07 -1.37 10.54
C GLU A 255 -26.93 -2.80 9.98
N SER A 256 -25.76 -3.15 9.46
CA SER A 256 -25.47 -4.47 8.90
C SER A 256 -25.02 -5.43 10.01
N TRP A 257 -25.90 -5.69 10.98
CA TRP A 257 -25.60 -6.36 12.25
C TRP A 257 -24.97 -7.73 12.06
N THR A 258 -25.59 -8.60 11.28
CA THR A 258 -25.08 -9.98 11.06
C THR A 258 -23.66 -9.97 10.50
N LEU A 259 -23.41 -9.19 9.45
CA LEU A 259 -22.09 -9.08 8.84
C LEU A 259 -21.05 -8.48 9.81
N ALA A 260 -21.44 -7.48 10.60
CA ALA A 260 -20.58 -6.89 11.62
C ALA A 260 -20.15 -7.94 12.66
N ALA A 261 -21.11 -8.74 13.16
CA ALA A 261 -20.83 -9.83 14.10
C ALA A 261 -19.94 -10.92 13.47
N THR A 262 -20.18 -11.29 12.22
CA THR A 262 -19.33 -12.25 11.49
C THR A 262 -17.89 -11.75 11.38
N VAL A 263 -17.68 -10.47 11.03
CA VAL A 263 -16.34 -9.87 10.95
C VAL A 263 -15.68 -9.81 12.33
N CYS A 264 -16.43 -9.51 13.39
CA CYS A 264 -15.92 -9.56 14.77
C CYS A 264 -15.38 -10.94 15.14
N CYS A 265 -16.15 -11.99 14.87
CA CYS A 265 -15.77 -13.37 15.21
C CYS A 265 -14.58 -13.84 14.37
N MET A 266 -14.60 -13.54 13.07
CA MET A 266 -13.53 -13.91 12.13
C MET A 266 -12.18 -13.25 12.47
N PHE A 267 -12.18 -11.99 12.92
CA PHE A 267 -10.98 -11.24 13.27
C PHE A 267 -10.86 -10.96 14.76
N GLN A 268 -11.34 -11.89 15.60
CA GLN A 268 -11.39 -11.72 17.06
C GLN A 268 -10.07 -11.22 17.65
N HIS A 269 -8.91 -11.74 17.22
CA HIS A 269 -7.60 -11.34 17.75
C HIS A 269 -7.26 -9.86 17.53
N THR A 270 -7.74 -9.27 16.44
CA THR A 270 -7.56 -7.84 16.16
C THR A 270 -8.57 -7.02 16.95
N ILE A 271 -9.82 -7.49 17.03
CA ILE A 271 -10.92 -6.82 17.73
C ILE A 271 -10.71 -6.79 19.24
N THR A 272 -10.09 -7.82 19.82
CA THR A 272 -9.83 -7.91 21.27
C THR A 272 -8.67 -7.03 21.76
N THR A 273 -7.94 -6.38 20.84
CA THR A 273 -6.79 -5.53 21.21
C THR A 273 -7.22 -4.26 21.95
N SER A 274 -6.36 -3.75 22.84
CA SER A 274 -6.61 -2.50 23.56
C SER A 274 -6.78 -1.29 22.64
N ARG A 275 -6.16 -1.31 21.46
CA ARG A 275 -6.31 -0.28 20.43
C ARG A 275 -7.71 -0.28 19.81
N ALA A 276 -8.24 -1.47 19.49
CA ALA A 276 -9.56 -1.63 18.90
C ALA A 276 -10.71 -1.19 19.84
N ARG A 277 -10.51 -1.26 21.16
CA ARG A 277 -11.50 -0.77 22.17
C ARG A 277 -11.87 0.71 22.00
N LYS A 278 -10.96 1.53 21.44
CA LYS A 278 -11.24 2.95 21.20
C LYS A 278 -12.23 3.17 20.05
N SER A 279 -12.21 2.28 19.05
CA SER A 279 -13.12 2.34 17.89
C SER A 279 -14.38 1.52 18.12
N ILE A 280 -14.30 0.42 18.87
CA ILE A 280 -15.41 -0.48 19.15
C ILE A 280 -15.43 -0.79 20.66
N PRO A 281 -16.11 0.04 21.46
CA PRO A 281 -16.26 -0.22 22.89
C PRO A 281 -17.18 -1.42 23.13
N ILE A 282 -17.07 -2.02 24.33
CA ILE A 282 -17.86 -3.19 24.74
C ILE A 282 -19.36 -2.93 24.58
N ASP A 283 -19.85 -1.75 24.97
CA ASP A 283 -21.26 -1.37 24.85
C ASP A 283 -21.78 -1.46 23.40
N ARG A 284 -20.91 -1.21 22.40
CA ARG A 284 -21.26 -1.34 20.98
C ARG A 284 -21.34 -2.79 20.54
N LEU A 285 -20.51 -3.67 21.10
CA LEU A 285 -20.59 -5.11 20.84
C LEU A 285 -21.79 -5.76 21.54
N GLU A 286 -22.13 -5.33 22.75
CA GLU A 286 -23.35 -5.75 23.44
C GLU A 286 -24.60 -5.27 22.72
N SER A 287 -24.60 -4.01 22.26
CA SER A 287 -25.66 -3.49 21.40
C SER A 287 -25.74 -4.23 20.05
N LEU A 288 -24.62 -4.68 19.49
CA LEU A 288 -24.62 -5.48 18.28
C LEU A 288 -25.25 -6.86 18.54
N LYS A 289 -24.88 -7.50 19.65
CA LYS A 289 -25.43 -8.80 20.07
C LYS A 289 -26.94 -8.76 20.22
N SER A 290 -27.49 -7.71 20.83
CA SER A 290 -28.94 -7.57 21.04
C SER A 290 -29.75 -7.38 19.75
N GLN A 291 -29.11 -7.01 18.64
CA GLN A 291 -29.74 -6.87 17.32
C GLN A 291 -29.75 -8.18 16.52
N LEU A 292 -29.08 -9.24 16.98
CA LEU A 292 -29.06 -10.54 16.32
C LEU A 292 -30.28 -11.37 16.71
N SER A 293 -30.76 -12.19 15.78
CA SER A 293 -31.95 -13.04 16.00
C SER A 293 -31.57 -14.33 16.75
N PRO A 294 -32.07 -14.55 17.98
CA PRO A 294 -31.71 -15.72 18.78
C PRO A 294 -32.15 -17.05 18.16
N SER A 295 -33.21 -17.05 17.35
CA SER A 295 -33.77 -18.26 16.73
C SER A 295 -33.00 -18.73 15.51
N THR A 296 -32.28 -17.84 14.83
CA THR A 296 -31.56 -18.16 13.58
C THR A 296 -30.06 -18.03 13.70
N GLN A 297 -29.55 -17.27 14.67
CA GLN A 297 -28.14 -16.87 14.76
C GLN A 297 -27.51 -17.23 16.12
N THR A 298 -28.01 -18.27 16.79
CA THR A 298 -27.54 -18.69 18.12
C THR A 298 -26.03 -18.93 18.16
N GLU A 299 -25.49 -19.62 17.15
CA GLU A 299 -24.05 -19.91 17.08
C GLU A 299 -23.21 -18.63 16.95
N LEU A 300 -23.62 -17.69 16.11
CA LEU A 300 -22.92 -16.42 15.92
C LEU A 300 -22.99 -15.55 17.18
N ILE A 301 -24.12 -15.58 17.90
CA ILE A 301 -24.27 -14.91 19.19
C ILE A 301 -23.28 -15.49 20.21
N ASN A 302 -23.20 -16.82 20.33
CA ASN A 302 -22.26 -17.48 21.25
C ASN A 302 -20.80 -17.12 20.94
N GLN A 303 -20.42 -17.13 19.65
CA GLN A 303 -19.08 -16.72 19.23
C GLN A 303 -18.79 -15.25 19.55
N LEU A 304 -19.76 -14.37 19.36
CA LEU A 304 -19.62 -12.95 19.68
C LEU A 304 -19.49 -12.74 21.20
N GLU A 305 -20.20 -13.51 22.02
CA GLU A 305 -20.06 -13.48 23.48
C GLU A 305 -18.64 -13.85 23.92
N GLU A 306 -18.01 -14.88 23.31
CA GLU A 306 -16.61 -15.20 23.60
C GLU A 306 -15.66 -14.05 23.25
N VAL A 307 -15.93 -13.32 22.16
CA VAL A 307 -15.13 -12.13 21.78
C VAL A 307 -15.29 -11.01 22.81
N ILE A 308 -16.52 -10.80 23.30
CA ILE A 308 -16.81 -9.78 24.32
C ILE A 308 -16.13 -10.15 25.65
N LEU A 309 -16.19 -11.40 26.08
CA LEU A 309 -15.53 -11.87 27.30
C LEU A 309 -13.99 -11.67 27.25
N LYS A 310 -13.37 -11.88 26.08
CA LYS A 310 -11.93 -11.59 25.88
C LYS A 310 -11.60 -10.10 25.94
N LEU A 311 -12.59 -9.22 25.76
CA LEU A 311 -12.46 -7.78 25.82
C LEU A 311 -12.68 -7.21 27.22
N GLU A 312 -13.33 -7.94 28.12
CA GLU A 312 -13.47 -7.50 29.51
C GLU A 312 -12.07 -7.32 30.13
N PRO A 313 -11.83 -6.22 30.87
CA PRO A 313 -10.64 -6.15 31.71
C PRO A 313 -10.69 -7.35 32.67
N LEU A 314 -9.66 -8.20 32.66
CA LEU A 314 -9.43 -9.08 33.82
C LEU A 314 -9.46 -8.17 35.04
N ASP A 315 -10.43 -8.40 35.92
CA ASP A 315 -10.69 -7.56 37.07
C ASP A 315 -9.40 -7.13 37.76
N SER A 316 -9.40 -5.87 38.14
CA SER A 316 -8.36 -5.20 38.90
C SER A 316 -7.77 -6.11 39.99
N ALA A 317 -6.64 -6.74 39.68
CA ALA A 317 -5.73 -7.22 40.71
C ALA A 317 -5.15 -5.97 41.37
N SER A 318 -5.87 -5.51 42.39
CA SER A 318 -5.38 -4.57 43.40
C SER A 318 -4.13 -5.17 44.04
N SER A 319 -2.97 -4.88 43.46
CA SER A 319 -1.67 -5.10 44.09
C SER A 319 -1.05 -3.74 44.33
N SER A 320 -1.43 -3.15 45.45
CA SER A 320 -0.61 -2.20 46.17
C SER A 320 0.70 -2.88 46.58
N ARG A 321 1.71 -2.88 45.70
CA ARG A 321 3.11 -3.09 46.08
C ARG A 321 4.01 -2.12 45.32
N ARG A 322 4.39 -1.10 46.08
CA ARG A 322 5.56 -0.23 45.93
C ARG A 322 6.79 -0.99 45.40
N SER A 323 7.31 -0.58 44.26
CA SER A 323 8.74 -0.75 43.88
C SER A 323 9.08 0.25 42.78
N SER A 324 9.62 1.42 43.14
CA SER A 324 11.06 1.73 43.11
C SER A 324 11.66 1.65 41.71
N ILE A 325 11.80 2.84 41.12
CA ILE A 325 12.63 3.11 39.94
C ILE A 325 14.07 2.65 40.21
N SER A 326 14.54 1.72 39.39
CA SER A 326 15.92 1.26 39.33
C SER A 326 16.37 1.42 37.88
N SER A 327 17.21 2.42 37.67
CA SER A 327 17.85 2.75 36.40
C SER A 327 18.99 1.78 36.13
N HIS A 328 18.85 0.81 35.23
CA HIS A 328 19.96 0.20 34.48
C HIS A 328 19.42 -0.57 33.25
N GLU A 329 20.04 -0.31 32.09
CA GLU A 329 20.04 -1.06 30.82
C GLU A 329 18.73 -1.68 30.32
N SER A 330 18.08 -1.02 29.37
CA SER A 330 16.99 -1.59 28.57
C SER A 330 17.54 -2.52 27.47
N PHE A 331 17.47 -3.83 27.72
CA PHE A 331 17.62 -4.86 26.70
C PHE A 331 16.28 -5.08 25.99
N ASN A 332 16.19 -4.79 24.69
CA ASN A 332 15.07 -5.24 23.86
C ASN A 332 15.33 -6.68 23.43
N VAL A 333 14.65 -7.62 24.10
CA VAL A 333 14.65 -9.04 23.74
C VAL A 333 13.67 -9.23 22.57
N LEU A 334 14.16 -9.80 21.46
CA LEU A 334 13.34 -10.29 20.35
C LEU A 334 13.40 -11.82 20.36
N ASP A 335 12.23 -12.48 20.25
CA ASP A 335 12.04 -13.93 20.37
C ASP A 335 12.63 -14.79 19.23
N CYS A 336 13.67 -14.33 18.53
CA CYS A 336 14.28 -15.06 17.42
C CYS A 336 15.73 -15.55 17.68
N GLY A 337 16.22 -15.51 18.92
CA GLY A 337 17.47 -16.17 19.30
C GLY A 337 18.75 -15.66 18.60
N ILE A 338 18.76 -14.41 18.12
CA ILE A 338 19.95 -13.76 17.52
C ILE A 338 20.27 -12.49 18.31
N TYR A 339 21.48 -12.42 18.88
CA TYR A 339 21.97 -11.27 19.64
C TYR A 339 22.51 -10.18 18.70
N ARG A 340 21.92 -8.98 18.73
CA ARG A 340 22.53 -7.77 18.15
C ARG A 340 23.13 -6.92 19.26
N VAL A 341 24.45 -6.96 19.42
CA VAL A 341 25.17 -6.08 20.35
C VAL A 341 25.33 -4.71 19.70
N ILE A 342 24.65 -3.69 20.24
CA ILE A 342 24.86 -2.29 19.83
C ILE A 342 25.83 -1.67 20.82
N SER A 343 27.10 -1.54 20.42
CA SER A 343 28.10 -0.77 21.17
C SER A 343 27.85 0.73 20.93
N ARG A 344 27.53 1.47 22.00
CA ARG A 344 27.60 2.94 21.98
C ARG A 344 28.90 3.36 22.68
N ARG A 345 29.92 3.71 21.90
CA ARG A 345 31.01 4.58 22.35
C ARG A 345 30.88 5.91 21.62
N GLY A 346 30.83 6.99 22.40
CA GLY A 346 31.10 8.35 21.92
C GLY A 346 29.97 9.34 22.21
N SER A 347 29.79 9.71 23.47
CA SER A 347 29.13 10.95 23.87
C SER A 347 30.20 12.04 24.02
N GLN A 348 30.00 13.19 23.38
CA GLN A 348 30.61 14.52 23.63
C GLN A 348 30.12 15.42 22.48
N SER A 349 29.64 16.65 22.61
CA SER A 349 29.18 17.53 23.69
C SER A 349 28.61 18.78 22.98
N ASP A 350 27.70 19.49 23.62
CA ASP A 350 26.92 20.63 23.12
C ASP A 350 27.74 21.85 22.63
N GLU A 351 27.20 22.62 21.67
CA GLU A 351 26.64 23.98 21.85
C GLU A 351 26.62 24.87 20.56
N GLU A 352 25.65 25.80 20.56
CA GLU A 352 25.56 27.10 19.86
C GLU A 352 24.89 27.25 18.46
N THR A 353 23.64 27.74 18.54
CA THR A 353 23.06 28.94 17.90
C THR A 353 23.10 29.16 16.38
N GLY A 354 21.93 29.52 15.81
CA GLY A 354 21.80 30.07 14.46
C GLY A 354 20.35 30.15 13.98
N SER A 355 19.64 31.19 14.39
CA SER A 355 18.32 31.60 13.89
C SER A 355 18.32 31.89 12.39
N LEU A 356 17.31 31.45 11.62
CA LEU A 356 16.78 32.21 10.47
C LEU A 356 15.32 31.82 10.16
N MET A 357 14.62 32.81 9.61
CA MET A 357 13.19 33.08 9.67
C MET A 357 12.34 32.34 8.61
N ASN A 358 11.06 32.18 8.95
CA ASN A 358 9.90 31.84 8.12
C ASN A 358 9.89 32.41 6.69
N GLN A 359 9.44 31.59 5.73
CA GLN A 359 8.57 32.00 4.61
C GLN A 359 8.01 30.75 3.88
N SER A 360 6.88 30.19 4.34
CA SER A 360 6.10 29.22 3.55
C SER A 360 4.64 29.09 3.99
N VAL A 361 4.02 30.20 4.43
CA VAL A 361 2.57 30.27 4.75
C VAL A 361 1.74 30.72 3.52
N SER A 362 2.32 30.71 2.32
CA SER A 362 1.66 31.23 1.10
C SER A 362 1.15 30.13 0.15
N GLU A 363 1.37 28.84 0.43
CA GLU A 363 1.05 27.76 -0.51
C GLU A 363 -0.23 26.97 -0.15
N GLU A 364 -0.76 27.12 1.06
CA GLU A 364 -1.95 26.37 1.51
C GLU A 364 -3.28 27.07 1.20
N GLU A 365 -3.28 28.38 0.94
CA GLU A 365 -4.49 29.13 0.56
C GLU A 365 -4.83 29.04 -0.94
N ARG A 366 -3.87 28.68 -1.79
CA ARG A 366 -4.04 28.68 -3.25
C ARG A 366 -4.63 27.39 -3.83
N LEU A 367 -4.83 26.36 -3.00
CA LEU A 367 -5.43 25.08 -3.37
C LEU A 367 -6.88 24.92 -2.87
N LYS A 368 -7.45 25.93 -2.21
CA LYS A 368 -8.87 25.94 -1.78
C LYS A 368 -9.85 26.42 -2.84
N GLU A 369 -9.39 26.86 -4.01
CA GLU A 369 -10.25 27.41 -5.08
C GLU A 369 -10.83 26.35 -6.05
N PHE A 370 -10.60 25.07 -5.79
CA PHE A 370 -11.34 23.95 -6.39
C PHE A 370 -11.94 23.06 -5.30
N SER A 371 -12.66 23.65 -4.36
CA SER A 371 -13.58 22.94 -3.48
C SER A 371 -14.75 22.40 -4.30
N PHE A 372 -14.72 21.10 -4.59
CA PHE A 372 -15.95 20.39 -4.87
C PHE A 372 -16.86 20.54 -3.66
N VAL A 373 -18.08 20.98 -3.93
CA VAL A 373 -19.16 21.14 -2.96
C VAL A 373 -19.27 19.85 -2.15
N GLN A 374 -19.18 20.04 -0.83
CA GLN A 374 -19.50 19.03 0.17
C GLN A 374 -21.01 18.83 0.12
N GLU A 375 -21.48 17.98 -0.79
CA GLU A 375 -22.87 17.52 -0.80
C GLU A 375 -23.01 16.35 0.17
N GLU A 376 -23.91 16.55 1.12
CA GLU A 376 -24.41 15.60 2.11
C GLU A 376 -24.97 14.33 1.43
N ASP A 377 -24.81 13.20 2.14
CA ASP A 377 -25.61 11.98 2.07
C ASP A 377 -26.28 11.67 0.72
N GLN A 378 -25.49 11.21 -0.25
CA GLN A 378 -26.00 10.25 -1.22
C GLN A 378 -25.76 8.84 -0.69
N VAL A 379 -26.87 8.10 -0.56
CA VAL A 379 -26.92 6.66 -0.34
C VAL A 379 -26.09 5.99 -1.43
N ASP A 380 -24.83 5.75 -1.11
CA ASP A 380 -23.90 5.07 -1.98
C ASP A 380 -24.33 3.60 -2.08
N HIS A 381 -25.13 3.31 -3.11
CA HIS A 381 -25.38 1.96 -3.61
C HIS A 381 -24.12 1.33 -4.26
N GLY A 382 -22.96 1.99 -4.13
CA GLY A 382 -21.66 1.43 -4.45
C GLY A 382 -21.33 0.20 -3.61
N GLU A 383 -20.90 -0.86 -4.30
CA GLU A 383 -20.34 -2.07 -3.74
C GLU A 383 -19.09 -1.74 -2.93
N CYS A 384 -19.24 -1.40 -1.65
CA CYS A 384 -18.07 -1.16 -0.81
C CYS A 384 -17.49 -2.50 -0.37
N VAL A 385 -16.48 -2.96 -1.09
CA VAL A 385 -15.75 -4.16 -0.75
C VAL A 385 -14.56 -3.78 0.11
N CYS A 386 -14.53 -4.29 1.34
CA CYS A 386 -13.44 -4.01 2.26
C CYS A 386 -12.50 -5.21 2.36
N PHE A 387 -11.20 -4.97 2.24
CA PHE A 387 -10.21 -5.89 2.78
C PHE A 387 -10.03 -5.58 4.25
N VAL A 388 -9.97 -6.63 5.06
CA VAL A 388 -9.67 -6.49 6.47
C VAL A 388 -8.26 -6.97 6.72
N THR A 389 -7.40 -6.11 7.26
CA THR A 389 -6.08 -6.55 7.71
C THR A 389 -6.19 -7.38 8.98
N SER A 390 -5.65 -8.60 8.98
CA SER A 390 -5.37 -9.31 10.22
C SER A 390 -4.07 -8.77 10.82
N SER A 391 -4.13 -8.28 12.07
CA SER A 391 -2.92 -8.10 12.85
C SER A 391 -2.41 -9.48 13.21
N ASN A 392 -1.41 -9.98 12.48
CA ASN A 392 -0.86 -11.31 12.70
C ASN A 392 -0.39 -11.43 14.16
N PRO A 393 -0.92 -12.39 14.95
CA PRO A 393 -0.31 -12.73 16.22
C PRO A 393 0.98 -13.48 15.91
N ARG A 394 2.12 -12.89 16.25
CA ARG A 394 3.33 -13.68 16.51
C ARG A 394 3.32 -14.06 17.98
#